data_AF-A0A938L8K4-F1
#
_entry.id   AF-A0A938L8K4-F1
#
_cell.length_a   1.000
_cell.length_b   1.000
_cell.length_c   1.000
_cell.angle_alpha   90.00
_cell.angle_beta   90.00
_cell.angle_gamma   90.00
#
_symmetry.space_group_name_H-M   'P 1'
#
loop_
_entity.id
_entity.type
_entity.pdbx_description
1 polymer ?
#
loop_
_entity_poly.entity_id
_entity_poly.type
_entity_poly.pdbx_seq_one_letter_code
_entity_poly.pdbx_strand_id
1 'polypeptide(L)' 'MTFVDEYTRKCLALEVGHRFPADDVQDVLRDLFVIRGGPKNIHRDNGPEFIANAIQSWLTNAKV' A
#
# COMPACT_ATOMS: atom_id res chain seq x y z
N MET A 1 4.06 -4.68 -8.72
CA MET A 1 3.99 -3.76 -7.57
C MET A 1 4.65 -4.40 -6.37
N THR A 2 5.46 -3.65 -5.63
CA THR A 2 6.23 -4.19 -4.50
C THR A 2 6.00 -3.35 -3.26
N PHE A 3 5.71 -4.01 -2.15
CA PHE A 3 5.69 -3.39 -0.82
C PHE A 3 6.92 -3.84 -0.06
N VAL A 4 7.66 -2.87 0.47
CA VAL A 4 8.89 -3.13 1.22
C VAL A 4 8.78 -2.39 2.55
N ASP A 5 9.13 -3.07 3.63
CA ASP A 5 9.35 -2.39 4.91
C ASP A 5 10.70 -1.67 4.83
N GLU A 6 10.67 -0.34 4.90
CA GLU A 6 11.85 0.48 4.68
C GLU A 6 12.92 0.28 5.76
N TYR A 7 12.49 0.03 7.00
CA TYR A 7 13.39 -0.13 8.15
C TYR A 7 14.18 -1.44 8.12
N THR A 8 13.51 -2.55 7.82
CA THR A 8 14.09 -3.89 7.77
C THR A 8 14.51 -4.32 6.37
N ARG A 9 14.19 -3.53 5.35
CA ARG A 9 14.39 -3.83 3.91
C ARG A 9 13.74 -5.15 3.46
N LYS A 10 12.73 -5.62 4.20
CA LYS A 10 12.01 -6.86 3.87
C LYS A 10 10.95 -6.59 2.82
N CYS A 11 10.92 -7.40 1.77
CA CYS A 11 9.79 -7.45 0.85
C CYS A 11 8.57 -8.02 1.59
N LEU A 12 7.49 -7.26 1.67
CA LEU A 12 6.27 -7.62 2.38
C LEU A 12 5.24 -8.25 1.45
N ALA A 13 5.15 -7.73 0.23
CA ALA A 13 4.32 -8.26 -0.84
C ALA A 13 4.93 -7.90 -2.19
N LEU A 14 4.80 -8.81 -3.15
CA LEU A 14 5.22 -8.61 -4.53
C LEU A 14 4.09 -9.15 -5.42
N GLU A 15 3.34 -8.23 -6.00
CA GLU A 15 2.29 -8.56 -6.95
C GLU A 15 2.79 -8.33 -8.37
N VAL A 16 2.57 -9.29 -9.26
CA VAL A 16 2.97 -9.21 -10.66
C VAL A 16 1.72 -9.04 -11.53
N GLY A 17 1.67 -7.96 -12.30
CA GLY A 17 0.49 -7.59 -13.07
C GLY A 17 0.82 -6.55 -14.12
N HIS A 18 0.08 -6.57 -15.23
CA HIS A 18 0.25 -5.62 -16.33
C HIS A 18 -0.27 -4.21 -15.99
N ARG A 19 -1.21 -4.10 -15.04
CA ARG A 19 -1.76 -2.86 -14.49
C ARG A 19 -2.10 -3.08 -13.03
N PHE A 20 -1.96 -2.02 -12.24
CA PHE A 20 -2.33 -2.00 -10.83
C PHE A 20 -3.30 -0.85 -10.60
N PRO A 21 -4.63 -1.07 -10.70
CA PRO A 21 -5.60 -0.06 -10.32
C PRO A 21 -5.53 0.21 -8.82
N ALA A 22 -6.04 1.38 -8.41
CA ALA A 22 -6.01 1.81 -7.02
C ALA A 22 -6.73 0.84 -6.05
N ASP A 23 -7.71 0.10 -6.55
CA ASP A 23 -8.48 -0.89 -5.77
C ASP A 23 -7.62 -2.10 -5.36
N ASP A 24 -6.90 -2.69 -6.33
CA ASP A 24 -5.94 -3.78 -6.07
C ASP A 24 -4.87 -3.37 -5.06
N VAL A 25 -4.41 -2.12 -5.13
CA VAL A 25 -3.46 -1.56 -4.16
C VAL A 25 -4.04 -1.50 -2.75
N GLN A 26 -5.33 -1.12 -2.62
CA GLN A 26 -5.99 -1.06 -1.31
C GLN A 26 -6.18 -2.45 -0.72
N ASP A 27 -6.54 -3.44 -1.54
CA ASP A 27 -6.75 -4.82 -1.10
C ASP A 27 -5.46 -5.40 -0.50
N VAL A 28 -4.34 -5.28 -1.22
CA VAL A 28 -3.04 -5.73 -0.72
C VAL A 28 -2.61 -4.99 0.56
N LEU A 29 -2.88 -3.69 0.65
CA LEU A 29 -2.60 -2.92 1.87
C LEU A 29 -3.46 -3.37 3.06
N ARG A 30 -4.74 -3.69 2.83
CA ARG A 30 -5.63 -4.22 3.87
C ARG A 30 -5.12 -5.56 4.39
N ASP A 31 -4.77 -6.48 3.51
CA ASP A 31 -4.21 -7.77 3.90
C ASP A 31 -2.93 -7.61 4.71
N LEU A 32 -2.02 -6.74 4.25
CA LEU A 32 -0.79 -6.43 4.98
C LEU A 32 -1.08 -5.86 6.38
N PHE A 33 -2.08 -4.99 6.51
CA PHE A 33 -2.44 -4.38 7.79
C PHE A 33 -3.08 -5.39 8.74
N VAL A 34 -3.84 -6.36 8.23
CA VAL A 34 -4.41 -7.45 9.03
C VAL A 34 -3.32 -8.37 9.54
N ILE A 35 -2.35 -8.72 8.71
CA ILE A 35 -1.31 -9.70 9.04
C ILE A 35 -0.25 -9.10 9.97
N ARG A 36 0.14 -7.84 9.76
CA ARG A 36 1.30 -7.22 10.42
C ARG A 36 0.95 -6.01 11.31
N GLY A 37 -0.29 -5.54 11.26
CA GLY A 37 -0.68 -4.25 11.83
C GLY A 37 -0.43 -3.07 10.87
N GLY A 38 -1.00 -1.91 11.22
CA GLY A 38 -0.83 -0.69 10.44
C GLY A 38 0.61 -0.11 10.52
N PRO A 39 1.16 0.39 9.41
CA PRO A 39 2.49 1.00 9.38
C PRO A 39 2.48 2.39 10.05
N LYS A 40 3.59 2.79 10.67
CA LYS A 40 3.70 4.13 11.26
C LYS A 40 3.81 5.26 10.24
N ASN A 41 4.37 4.95 9.06
CA ASN A 41 4.53 5.87 7.95
C ASN A 41 4.47 5.05 6.65
N ILE A 42 3.86 5.62 5.61
CA ILE A 42 3.79 5.01 4.30
C ILE A 42 4.53 5.92 3.34
N HIS A 43 5.65 5.44 2.79
CA HIS A 43 6.27 6.06 1.64
C HIS A 43 5.67 5.47 0.37
N ARG A 44 5.16 6.34 -0.49
CA ARG A 44 4.63 5.98 -1.80
C ARG A 44 5.47 6.61 -2.88
N ASP A 45 5.80 5.82 -3.88
CA ASP A 45 6.19 6.37 -5.16
C ASP A 45 5.00 7.13 -5.78
N ASN A 46 5.27 8.19 -6.54
CA ASN A 46 4.24 9.01 -7.19
C ASN A 46 3.58 8.32 -8.40
N GLY A 47 3.33 7.02 -8.31
CA GLY A 47 2.59 6.26 -9.31
C GLY A 47 1.13 6.72 -9.40
N PRO A 48 0.50 6.68 -10.59
CA PRO A 48 -0.90 7.06 -10.76
C PRO A 48 -1.85 6.21 -9.91
N GLU A 49 -1.50 4.94 -9.66
CA GLU A 49 -2.21 4.05 -8.73
C GLU A 49 -2.25 4.58 -7.30
N PHE A 50 -1.28 5.41 -6.94
CA PHE A 50 -1.05 5.91 -5.59
C PHE A 50 -1.54 7.35 -5.38
N ILE A 51 -1.69 8.11 -6.47
CA ILE A 51 -2.24 9.47 -6.48
C ILE A 51 -3.77 9.46 -6.39
N ALA A 52 -4.42 8.33 -6.69
CA ALA A 52 -5.87 8.20 -6.64
C ALA A 52 -6.45 8.69 -5.29
N ASN A 53 -7.35 9.67 -5.35
CA ASN A 53 -8.05 10.24 -4.19
C ASN A 53 -8.66 9.15 -3.30
N ALA A 54 -9.13 8.05 -3.91
CA ALA A 54 -9.68 6.92 -3.18
C ALA A 54 -8.72 6.34 -2.14
N ILE A 55 -7.43 6.21 -2.45
CA ILE A 55 -6.47 5.66 -1.49
C ILE A 55 -6.01 6.70 -0.47
N GLN A 56 -5.86 7.97 -0.87
CA GLN A 56 -5.59 9.03 0.10
C GLN A 56 -6.73 9.12 1.13
N SER A 57 -7.99 9.15 0.67
CA SER A 57 -9.16 9.13 1.55
C SER A 57 -9.24 7.86 2.40
N TRP A 58 -8.87 6.69 1.85
CA TRP A 58 -8.82 5.46 2.63
C TRP A 58 -7.77 5.52 3.74
N LEU A 59 -6.54 5.97 3.44
CA LEU A 59 -5.46 6.13 4.41
C LEU A 59 -5.82 7.16 5.50
N THR A 60 -6.42 8.29 5.13
CA THR A 60 -6.88 9.29 6.09
C THR A 60 -7.97 8.75 7.02
N ASN A 61 -8.92 7.95 6.50
CA ASN A 61 -9.95 7.33 7.32
C ASN A 61 -9.41 6.17 8.18
N ALA A 62 -8.38 5.47 7.72
CA ALA A 62 -7.78 4.35 8.42
C ALA A 62 -7.05 4.77 9.72
N LYS A 63 -6.90 6.08 10.00
CA LYS A 63 -6.19 6.63 11.17
C LYS A 63 -4.86 5.91 11.43
N VAL A 64 -4.06 5.79 10.37
CA VAL A 64 -2.63 5.43 10.49
C VAL A 64 -1.83 6.67 10.84
#